data_AF-A0A7X0KLB4-F1
#
_entry.id   AF-A0A7X0KLB4-F1
#
_cell.length_a   1.000
_cell.length_b   1.000
_cell.length_c   1.000
_cell.angle_alpha   90.00
_cell.angle_beta   90.00
_cell.angle_gamma   90.00
#
_symmetry.space_group_name_H-M   'P 1'
#
loop_
_entity.id
_entity.type
_entity.pdbx_description
1 polymer ?
#
loop_
_entity_poly.entity_id
_entity_poly.type
_entity_poly.pdbx_seq_one_letter_code
_entity_poly.pdbx_strand_id
1 'polypeptide(L)'
;MAFTKRSKDLSGKATLAKSDDLRQYGVLFEIDDRELPNLDREEGCGNGYERDDTFPVVLPDGTKIRAVTYIASKSESGLTPYDWYWL
;
A
#
# COMPACT_ATOMS: atom_id res chain seq x y z
N MET A 1 4.09 -4.20 -7.84
CA MET A 1 4.43 -4.02 -6.42
C MET A 1 5.93 -3.81 -6.31
N ALA A 2 6.38 -2.99 -5.38
CA ALA A 2 7.80 -2.78 -5.08
C ALA A 2 8.03 -2.82 -3.56
N PHE A 3 9.23 -3.18 -3.10
CA PHE A 3 9.60 -3.15 -1.67
C PHE A 3 10.54 -1.99 -1.40
N THR A 4 10.09 -0.78 -1.73
CA THR A 4 10.94 0.43 -1.70
C THR A 4 10.62 1.37 -0.55
N LYS A 5 9.65 1.02 0.32
CA LYS A 5 9.35 1.83 1.50
C LYS A 5 10.30 1.44 2.63
N ARG A 6 11.32 2.26 2.91
CA ARG A 6 12.26 1.96 4.00
C ARG A 6 11.56 1.90 5.35
N SER A 7 11.85 0.84 6.09
CA SER A 7 11.44 0.68 7.47
C SER A 7 12.56 1.06 8.44
N LYS A 8 12.26 1.01 9.75
CA LYS A 8 13.20 1.38 10.82
C LYS A 8 14.41 0.43 10.89
N ASP A 9 14.23 -0.83 10.53
CA ASP A 9 15.29 -1.86 10.48
C ASP A 9 16.02 -1.94 9.14
N LEU A 10 15.82 -0.93 8.27
CA LEU A 10 16.41 -0.83 6.93
C LEU A 10 15.83 -1.79 5.88
N SER A 11 14.86 -2.62 6.23
CA SER A 11 14.14 -3.44 5.24
C SER A 11 13.16 -2.60 4.41
N GLY A 12 12.75 -3.17 3.28
CA GLY A 12 11.75 -2.63 2.37
C GLY A 12 10.35 -3.16 2.69
N LYS A 13 9.42 -2.28 3.05
CA LYS A 13 7.99 -2.57 3.03
C LYS A 13 7.42 -2.38 1.63
N ALA A 14 6.32 -3.08 1.37
CA ALA A 14 5.62 -3.07 0.09
C ALA A 14 5.00 -1.70 -0.21
N THR A 15 5.01 -1.31 -1.47
CA THR A 15 4.30 -0.12 -1.97
C THR A 15 3.91 -0.34 -3.43
N LEU A 16 3.03 0.52 -3.93
CA LEU A 16 2.71 0.62 -5.35
C LEU A 16 3.67 1.61 -6.02
N ALA A 17 4.36 1.13 -7.07
CA ALA A 17 5.14 1.98 -7.96
C ALA A 17 4.26 2.35 -9.16
N LYS A 18 4.30 3.61 -9.58
CA LYS A 18 3.54 4.08 -10.74
C LYS A 18 4.04 3.39 -12.01
N SER A 19 3.12 2.89 -12.82
CA SER A 19 3.38 2.29 -14.12
C SER A 19 2.12 2.43 -14.96
N ASP A 20 2.26 2.75 -16.25
CA ASP A 20 1.11 2.95 -17.14
C ASP A 20 0.57 1.63 -17.73
N ASP A 21 1.40 0.58 -17.77
CA ASP A 21 1.10 -0.68 -18.46
C ASP A 21 0.95 -1.89 -17.51
N LEU A 22 1.18 -1.70 -16.22
CA LEU A 22 1.16 -2.78 -15.25
C LEU A 22 -0.05 -2.71 -14.32
N ARG A 23 -0.59 -3.89 -14.01
CA ARG A 23 -1.65 -4.07 -13.02
C ARG A 23 -1.09 -4.78 -11.79
N GLN A 24 -1.60 -4.41 -10.63
CA GLN A 24 -1.28 -5.09 -9.37
C GLN A 24 -2.56 -5.69 -8.79
N TYR A 25 -2.54 -6.99 -8.55
CA TYR A 25 -3.60 -7.67 -7.80
C TYR A 25 -3.42 -7.41 -6.30
N GLY A 26 -4.55 -7.34 -5.60
CA GLY A 26 -4.63 -7.16 -4.16
C GLY A 26 -5.97 -7.69 -3.64
N VAL A 27 -6.24 -7.44 -2.36
CA VAL A 27 -7.49 -7.80 -1.70
C VAL A 27 -8.22 -6.52 -1.31
N LEU A 28 -9.51 -6.46 -1.56
CA LEU A 28 -10.38 -5.38 -1.11
C LEU A 28 -11.07 -5.80 0.18
N PHE A 29 -11.00 -4.95 1.19
CA PHE A 29 -11.71 -5.12 2.46
C PHE A 29 -12.76 -4.04 2.61
N GLU A 30 -13.87 -4.39 3.24
CA GLU A 30 -14.85 -3.45 3.77
C GLU A 30 -14.58 -3.30 5.26
N ILE A 31 -14.47 -2.06 5.74
CA ILE A 31 -14.25 -1.73 7.15
C ILE A 31 -15.23 -0.64 7.56
N ASP A 32 -15.46 -0.49 8.87
CA ASP A 32 -16.21 0.65 9.37
C ASP A 32 -15.36 1.92 9.30
N ASP A 33 -15.95 3.06 8.90
CA ASP A 33 -15.23 4.34 8.82
C ASP A 33 -14.56 4.74 10.14
N ARG A 34 -15.10 4.26 11.28
CA ARG A 34 -14.54 4.48 12.62
C ARG A 34 -13.22 3.72 12.85
N GLU A 35 -12.92 2.71 12.05
CA GLU A 35 -11.69 1.93 12.11
C GLU A 35 -10.56 2.55 11.27
N LEU A 36 -10.90 3.43 10.33
CA LEU A 36 -9.92 4.08 9.44
C LEU A 36 -8.80 4.81 10.20
N PRO A 37 -9.06 5.56 11.30
CA PRO A 37 -7.98 6.20 12.07
C PRO A 37 -7.04 5.18 12.75
N ASN A 38 -7.52 3.99 13.09
CA ASN A 38 -6.66 2.94 13.62
C ASN A 38 -5.76 2.41 12.50
N LEU A 39 -6.31 2.18 11.31
CA LEU A 39 -5.53 1.76 10.15
C LEU A 39 -4.48 2.81 9.75
N ASP A 40 -4.83 4.09 9.76
CA ASP A 40 -3.88 5.21 9.54
C ASP A 40 -2.68 5.12 10.48
N ARG A 41 -2.93 4.81 11.76
CA ARG A 41 -1.89 4.71 12.78
C ARG A 41 -0.98 3.52 12.54
N GLU A 42 -1.54 2.35 12.23
CA GLU A 42 -0.76 1.12 12.02
C GLU A 42 0.07 1.18 10.73
N GLU A 43 -0.49 1.76 9.66
CA GLU A 43 0.24 2.00 8.40
C GLU A 43 1.26 3.13 8.53
N GLY A 44 1.08 4.01 9.52
CA GLY A 44 1.93 5.19 9.71
C GLY A 44 1.67 6.24 8.64
N CYS A 45 0.40 6.59 8.41
CA CYS A 45 0.00 7.68 7.54
C CYS A 45 0.70 8.99 7.94
N GLY A 46 1.26 9.71 6.96
CA GLY A 46 2.13 10.87 7.16
C GLY A 46 3.53 10.54 7.70
N ASN A 47 3.82 9.26 7.99
CA ASN A 47 5.07 8.75 8.58
C ASN A 47 5.69 7.64 7.71
N GLY A 48 5.70 7.85 6.40
CA GLY A 48 6.33 6.96 5.41
C GLY A 48 5.35 6.33 4.42
N TYR A 49 4.05 6.39 4.71
CA TYR A 49 2.98 6.21 3.73
C TYR A 49 2.08 7.45 3.71
N GLU A 50 1.57 7.80 2.54
CA GLU A 50 0.44 8.71 2.35
C GLU A 50 -0.81 7.89 2.02
N ARG A 51 -1.95 8.34 2.53
CA ARG A 51 -3.24 7.74 2.19
C ARG A 51 -3.79 8.33 0.89
N ASP A 52 -4.26 7.47 -0.01
CA ASP A 52 -5.11 7.84 -1.14
C ASP A 52 -6.51 7.29 -0.87
N ASP A 53 -7.44 8.18 -0.53
CA ASP A 53 -8.83 7.83 -0.23
C ASP A 53 -9.64 7.43 -1.48
N THR A 54 -9.01 7.47 -2.65
CA THR A 54 -9.72 7.48 -3.92
C THR A 54 -9.13 6.59 -5.00
N PHE A 55 -8.27 5.66 -4.58
CA PHE A 55 -7.49 4.82 -5.46
C PHE A 55 -8.40 3.93 -6.34
N PRO A 56 -8.21 3.92 -7.68
CA PRO A 56 -9.06 3.17 -8.57
C PRO A 56 -8.73 1.66 -8.52
N VAL A 57 -9.77 0.85 -8.31
CA VAL A 57 -9.68 -0.62 -8.32
C VAL A 57 -10.65 -1.19 -9.35
N VAL A 58 -10.23 -2.25 -10.04
CA VAL A 58 -11.08 -3.01 -10.97
C VAL A 58 -11.39 -4.36 -10.33
N LEU A 59 -12.68 -4.63 -10.13
CA LEU A 59 -13.19 -5.90 -9.61
C LEU A 59 -13.14 -6.99 -10.69
N PRO A 60 -13.26 -8.29 -10.33
CA PRO A 60 -13.21 -9.40 -11.28
C PRO A 60 -14.25 -9.34 -12.41
N ASP A 61 -15.39 -8.72 -12.16
CA ASP A 61 -16.48 -8.49 -13.13
C ASP A 61 -16.23 -7.28 -14.05
N GLY A 62 -15.11 -6.56 -13.86
CA GLY A 62 -14.76 -5.35 -14.59
C GLY A 62 -15.29 -4.05 -14.00
N THR A 63 -16.06 -4.11 -12.90
CA THR A 63 -16.57 -2.93 -12.20
C THR A 63 -15.41 -2.10 -11.64
N LYS A 64 -15.48 -0.78 -11.82
CA LYS A 64 -14.49 0.15 -11.25
C LYS A 64 -15.03 0.79 -9.98
N ILE A 65 -14.24 0.74 -8.92
CA ILE A 65 -14.57 1.39 -7.65
C ILE A 65 -13.40 2.27 -7.19
N ARG A 66 -13.67 3.14 -6.22
CA ARG A 66 -12.64 3.90 -5.50
C ARG A 66 -12.50 3.28 -4.11
N ALA A 67 -11.27 3.08 -3.67
CA ALA A 67 -10.96 2.50 -2.36
C ALA A 67 -9.83 3.30 -1.69
N VAL A 68 -9.74 3.15 -0.36
CA VAL A 68 -8.61 3.66 0.40
C VAL A 68 -7.39 2.75 0.19
N THR A 69 -6.22 3.35 -0.02
CA THR A 69 -4.95 2.64 0.01
C THR A 69 -3.84 3.51 0.59
N TYR A 70 -2.68 2.92 0.84
CA TYR A 70 -1.50 3.59 1.37
C TYR A 70 -0.32 3.43 0.41
N ILE A 71 0.28 4.54 0.00
CA ILE A 71 1.39 4.58 -0.95
C ILE A 71 2.60 5.20 -0.26
N ALA A 72 3.78 4.58 -0.40
CA ALA A 72 4.98 5.08 0.24
C ALA A 72 5.27 6.53 -0.16
N SER A 73 5.45 7.41 0.82
CA SER A 73 5.71 8.83 0.59
C SER A 73 7.11 9.07 0.01
N LYS A 74 8.04 8.15 0.29
CA LYS A 74 9.39 8.11 -0.28
C LYS A 74 9.76 6.68 -0.66
N SER A 75 10.36 6.54 -1.84
CA SER A 75 10.93 5.27 -2.31
C SER A 75 12.45 5.27 -2.22
N GLU A 76 13.01 4.15 -1.77
CA GLU A 76 14.44 3.85 -1.71
C GLU A 76 14.67 2.52 -2.44
N SER A 77 15.55 2.51 -3.44
CA SER A 77 15.85 1.32 -4.24
C SER A 77 16.87 0.42 -3.53
N GLY A 78 16.88 -0.87 -3.90
CA GLY A 78 17.86 -1.83 -3.39
C GLY A 78 17.59 -2.37 -1.99
N LEU A 79 16.41 -2.10 -1.41
CA LEU A 79 16.01 -2.67 -0.14
C LEU A 79 15.58 -4.13 -0.30
N THR A 80 15.94 -4.95 0.68
CA THR A 80 15.44 -6.33 0.83
C THR A 80 14.11 -6.29 1.60
N PRO A 81 13.08 -7.06 1.19
CA PRO A 81 11.84 -7.16 1.95
C PRO A 81 12.07 -7.64 3.38
N TYR A 82 11.08 -7.40 4.25
CA TYR A 82 11.03 -8.05 5.55
C TYR A 82 11.16 -9.57 5.48
N ASP A 83 12.00 -10.15 6.34
CA ASP A 83 12.26 -11.59 6.35
C ASP A 83 10.98 -12.42 6.59
N TRP A 84 10.03 -11.88 7.37
CA TRP A 84 8.78 -12.58 7.72
C TRP A 84 7.72 -12.56 6.63
N TYR A 85 7.92 -11.84 5.52
CA TYR A 85 6.95 -11.86 4.40
C TYR A 85 6.87 -13.22 3.70
N TRP A 86 7.89 -14.05 3.89
CA TRP A 86 8.03 -15.37 3.26
C TRP A 86 7.99 -16.52 4.26
N LEU A 87 7.79 -16.22 5.54
CA LEU A 87 7.58 -17.20 6.62
C LEU A 87 6.10 -17.54 6.73
#